data_AF-A0A482TCH4-F1
#
_entry.id   AF-A0A482TCH4-F1
#
_cell.length_a   1.000
_cell.length_b   1.000
_cell.length_c   1.000
_cell.angle_alpha   90.00
_cell.angle_beta   90.00
_cell.angle_gamma   90.00
#
_symmetry.space_group_name_H-M   'P 1'
#
loop_
_entity.id
_entity.type
_entity.pdbx_description
1 polymer ?
#
loop_
_entity_poly.entity_id
_entity_poly.type
_entity_poly.pdbx_seq_one_letter_code
_entity_poly.pdbx_strand_id
1 'polypeptide(L)' 'MPIFPLTQTELWILRALFVIPILIGIGSRALAGGTILEVVIGGGVIGGLSFIPLAFLYFIYLFGKRRPAHHA' A
#
# COMPACT_ATOMS: atom_id res chain seq x y z
N MET A 1 -16.28 -16.68 -8.72
CA MET A 1 -16.70 -15.26 -8.78
C MET A 1 -15.66 -14.44 -8.05
N PRO A 2 -15.03 -13.40 -8.64
CA PRO A 2 -14.09 -12.57 -7.90
C PRO A 2 -14.85 -11.84 -6.80
N ILE A 3 -14.48 -12.11 -5.54
CA ILE A 3 -15.11 -11.54 -4.33
C ILE A 3 -14.95 -10.00 -4.29
N PHE A 4 -13.94 -9.48 -5.00
CA PHE A 4 -13.70 -8.06 -5.21
C PHE A 4 -13.18 -7.84 -6.65
N PRO A 5 -14.02 -7.56 -7.65
CA PRO A 5 -13.53 -7.25 -8.98
C PRO A 5 -12.89 -5.85 -8.93
N LEU A 6 -11.57 -5.81 -8.75
CA LEU A 6 -10.77 -4.60 -8.95
C LEU A 6 -10.53 -4.44 -10.44
N THR A 7 -10.67 -3.23 -10.96
CA THR A 7 -10.18 -2.93 -12.30
C THR A 7 -8.67 -3.06 -12.34
N GLN A 8 -8.09 -3.23 -13.53
CA GLN A 8 -6.64 -3.33 -13.69
C GLN A 8 -5.93 -2.11 -13.07
N THR A 9 -6.46 -0.90 -13.25
CA THR A 9 -5.95 0.33 -12.64
C THR A 9 -6.01 0.29 -11.12
N GLU A 10 -7.11 -0.20 -10.54
CA GLU A 10 -7.24 -0.30 -9.07
C GLU A 10 -6.25 -1.30 -8.48
N LEU A 11 -5.99 -2.41 -9.18
CA LEU A 11 -4.97 -3.37 -8.78
C LEU A 11 -3.55 -2.79 -8.86
N TRP A 12 -3.26 -2.00 -9.90
CA TRP A 12 -1.98 -1.29 -10.02
C TRP A 12 -1.77 -0.29 -8.89
N ILE A 13 -2.80 0.47 -8.52
CA ILE A 13 -2.74 1.41 -7.40
C ILE A 13 -2.48 0.65 -6.09
N LEU A 14 -3.19 -0.46 -5.85
CA LEU A 14 -2.97 -1.29 -4.66
C LEU A 14 -1.53 -1.80 -4.58
N ARG A 15 -0.96 -2.24 -5.72
CA ARG A 15 0.45 -2.66 -5.81
C ARG A 15 1.41 -1.52 -5.53
N ALA A 16 1.17 -0.34 -6.09
CA ALA A 16 2.00 0.83 -5.85
C ALA A 16 1.97 1.26 -4.37
N LEU A 17 0.79 1.24 -3.75
CA LEU A 17 0.62 1.53 -2.32
C LEU A 17 1.38 0.54 -1.42
N PHE A 18 1.68 -0.66 -1.88
CA PHE A 18 2.50 -1.63 -1.16
C PHE A 18 3.99 -1.45 -1.44
N VAL A 19 4.39 -1.35 -2.70
CA VAL A 19 5.79 -1.33 -3.12
C VAL A 19 6.49 -0.04 -2.72
N ILE A 20 5.84 1.12 -2.91
CA ILE A 20 6.47 2.43 -2.65
C ILE A 20 6.89 2.57 -1.17
N PRO A 21 6.02 2.29 -0.18
CA PRO A 21 6.44 2.40 1.21
C PRO A 21 7.53 1.40 1.60
N ILE A 22 7.55 0.21 1.00
CA ILE A 22 8.66 -0.75 1.19
C ILE A 22 9.97 -0.16 0.68
N LEU A 23 9.99 0.40 -0.52
CA LEU A 23 11.20 1.03 -1.07
C LEU A 23 11.64 2.23 -0.22
N ILE A 24 10.69 3.03 0.28
CA ILE A 24 10.99 4.14 1.20
C ILE A 24 11.56 3.62 2.52
N GLY A 25 10.98 2.57 3.10
CA GLY A 25 11.45 1.95 4.33
C GLY A 25 12.87 1.40 4.18
N ILE A 26 13.13 0.67 3.10
CA ILE A 26 14.47 0.17 2.74
C ILE A 26 15.45 1.34 2.55
N GLY A 27 15.07 2.33 1.75
CA GLY A 27 15.89 3.52 1.50
C GLY A 27 16.24 4.26 2.78
N SER A 28 15.27 4.54 3.65
CA SER A 28 15.50 5.23 4.92
C SER A 28 16.49 4.47 5.82
N ARG A 29 16.41 3.14 5.89
CA ARG A 29 17.33 2.31 6.66
C ARG A 29 18.72 2.25 6.03
N ALA A 30 18.81 2.25 4.70
CA ALA A 30 20.08 2.33 3.99
C ALA A 30 20.78 3.68 4.24
N LEU A 31 20.03 4.78 4.21
CA LEU A 31 20.56 6.12 4.54
C LEU A 31 21.01 6.23 6.00
N ALA A 32 20.39 5.46 6.91
CA ALA A 32 20.79 5.41 8.32
C ALA A 32 22.07 4.59 8.57
N GLY A 33 22.69 4.01 7.52
CA GLY A 33 23.91 3.20 7.64
C GLY A 33 23.67 1.82 8.24
N GLY A 34 22.43 1.32 8.22
CA GLY A 34 22.10 -0.01 8.71
C GLY A 34 22.78 -1.12 7.88
N THR A 35 22.99 -2.27 8.51
CA THR A 35 23.47 -3.46 7.81
C THR A 35 22.48 -3.91 6.74
N ILE A 36 22.94 -4.64 5.71
CA ILE A 36 22.07 -5.13 4.62
C ILE A 36 20.83 -5.86 5.17
N LEU A 37 21.00 -6.65 6.24
CA LEU A 37 19.91 -7.37 6.89
C LEU A 37 18.88 -6.43 7.52
N GLU A 38 19.33 -5.41 8.26
CA GLU A 38 18.44 -4.40 8.86
C GLU A 38 17.76 -3.52 7.82
N VAL A 39 18.44 -3.24 6.71
CA VAL A 39 17.90 -2.49 5.58
C VAL A 39 16.75 -3.24 4.94
N VAL A 40 16.94 -4.53 4.64
CA VAL A 40 15.93 -5.34 3.96
C VAL A 40 14.79 -5.72 4.90
N ILE A 41 15.10 -6.26 6.09
CA ILE A 41 14.07 -6.71 7.04
C ILE A 41 13.44 -5.51 7.74
N GLY A 42 14.24 -4.63 8.34
CA GLY A 42 13.72 -3.48 9.08
C GLY A 42 13.03 -2.49 8.16
N GLY A 43 13.62 -2.18 7.02
CA GLY A 43 13.00 -1.31 6.01
C GLY A 43 11.75 -1.93 5.39
N GLY A 44 11.79 -3.22 5.06
CA GLY A 44 10.65 -3.97 4.55
C GLY A 44 9.48 -4.06 5.54
N VAL A 45 9.75 -4.28 6.83
CA VAL A 45 8.72 -4.32 7.89
C VAL A 45 8.09 -2.94 8.09
N ILE A 46 8.90 -1.86 8.17
CA ILE A 46 8.37 -0.50 8.32
C ILE A 46 7.46 -0.13 7.14
N GLY A 47 7.93 -0.35 5.92
CA GLY A 47 7.15 -0.12 4.72
C GLY A 47 5.90 -1.00 4.64
N GLY A 48 6.03 -2.29 4.93
CA GLY A 48 4.91 -3.24 4.94
C GLY A 48 3.83 -2.91 5.98
N LEU A 49 4.21 -2.46 7.17
CA LEU A 49 3.24 -2.05 8.18
C LEU A 49 2.51 -0.76 7.78
N SER A 50 3.19 0.16 7.09
CA SER A 50 2.56 1.38 6.58
C SER A 50 1.55 1.12 5.44
N PHE A 51 1.64 -0.03 4.77
CA PHE A 51 0.64 -0.43 3.78
C PHE A 51 -0.74 -0.67 4.40
N ILE A 52 -0.82 -1.20 5.62
CA ILE A 52 -2.11 -1.56 6.26
C ILE A 52 -3.07 -0.35 6.34
N PRO A 53 -2.69 0.81 6.92
CA PRO A 53 -3.57 1.98 6.94
C PRO A 53 -3.84 2.55 5.54
N LEU A 54 -2.86 2.52 4.63
CA LEU A 54 -3.04 3.00 3.25
C LEU A 54 -4.04 2.16 2.47
N ALA A 55 -3.93 0.84 2.58
CA ALA A 55 -4.85 -0.12 1.98
C ALA A 55 -6.25 0.06 2.54
N PHE A 56 -6.38 0.23 3.86
CA PHE A 56 -7.67 0.47 4.51
C PHE A 56 -8.35 1.75 3.96
N LEU A 57 -7.64 2.87 3.89
CA LEU A 57 -8.15 4.11 3.29
C LEU A 57 -8.53 3.92 1.82
N TYR A 58 -7.71 3.20 1.06
CA TYR A 58 -7.98 2.93 -0.35
C TYR A 58 -9.23 2.08 -0.54
N PHE A 59 -9.44 1.05 0.29
CA PHE A 59 -10.66 0.26 0.26
C PHE A 59 -11.89 1.11 0.60
N ILE A 60 -11.83 1.97 1.64
CA ILE A 60 -12.91 2.91 1.96
C ILE A 60 -13.25 3.79 0.74
N TYR A 61 -12.23 4.34 0.09
CA TYR A 61 -12.40 5.14 -1.12
C TYR A 61 -13.08 4.36 -2.24
N LEU A 62 -12.64 3.12 -2.51
CA LEU A 62 -13.24 2.26 -3.53
C LEU A 62 -14.70 1.92 -3.21
N PHE A 63 -15.01 1.62 -1.96
CA PHE A 63 -16.40 1.39 -1.52
C PHE A 63 -17.26 2.64 -1.70
N GLY A 64 -16.75 3.82 -1.35
CA GLY A 64 -17.44 5.09 -1.55
C GLY A 64 -17.70 5.40 -3.02
N LYS A 65 -16.69 5.23 -3.87
CA LYS A 65 -16.78 5.42 -5.33
C LYS A 65 -17.81 4.48 -5.99
N ARG A 66 -17.93 3.25 -5.48
CA ARG A 66 -18.86 2.23 -6.01
C ARG A 66 -20.29 2.38 -5.50
N ARG A 67 -20.53 3.18 -4.46
CA ARG A 67 -21.90 3.54 -4.09
C ARG A 67 -22.45 4.47 -5.16
N PRO A 68 -23.52 4.11 -5.89
CA PRO A 68 -24.21 5.09 -6.70
C PRO A 68 -24.64 6.22 -5.76
N ALA A 69 -24.24 7.43 -6.09
CA ALA A 69 -24.77 8.61 -5.43
C ALA A 69 -26.29 8.59 -5.61
N HIS A 70 -27.02 8.12 -4.59
CA HIS A 70 -28.39 8.57 -4.34
C HIS A 70 -28.26 10.05 -3.92
N HIS A 71 -27.95 10.91 -4.88
CA HIS A 71 -28.19 12.32 -4.77
C HIS A 71 -29.55 12.52 -5.41
N ALA A 72 -30.54 12.62 -4.51
CA ALA A 72 -31.87 13.11 -4.78
C ALA A 72 -31.83 14.56 -5.27
#